data_AF-A0A9R1VQC6-F1
#
_entry.id   AF-A0A9R1VQC6-F1
#
_cell.length_a   1.000
_cell.length_b   1.000
_cell.length_c   1.000
_cell.angle_alpha   90.00
_cell.angle_beta   90.00
_cell.angle_gamma   90.00
#
_symmetry.space_group_name_H-M   'P 1'
#
loop_
_entity.id
_entity.type
_entity.pdbx_description
1 polymer ?
#
loop_
_entity_poly.entity_id
_entity_poly.type
_entity_poly.pdbx_seq_one_letter_code
_entity_poly.pdbx_strand_id
1 'polypeptide(L)'
;MLDASGVLTVTTEILSTELSKEEIEKMVKDVEEYKHKNQEYKKKVDAINDLDDCIYNMKNKIKKNMAHGERLKIMEHKIADTTKWIEHHEDASIDEVKAMKGYLESICMQEF
;
A
#
# COMPACT_ATOMS: atom_id res chain seq x y z
N MET A 1 55.51 0.59 9.24
CA MET A 1 56.83 0.86 8.63
C MET A 1 56.58 1.23 7.19
N LEU A 2 56.91 2.46 6.80
CA LEU A 2 56.94 2.91 5.40
C LEU A 2 58.08 2.17 4.70
N ASP A 3 57.83 1.63 3.51
CA ASP A 3 58.92 1.29 2.61
C ASP A 3 59.41 2.56 1.88
N ALA A 4 60.70 2.57 1.60
CA ALA A 4 61.49 3.74 1.23
C ALA A 4 61.25 4.26 -0.22
N SER A 5 60.05 4.04 -0.77
CA SER A 5 59.71 4.50 -2.13
C SER A 5 58.42 5.33 -2.23
N GLY A 6 57.80 5.72 -1.10
CA GLY A 6 56.79 6.79 -1.09
C GLY A 6 55.51 6.54 -1.91
N VAL A 7 55.17 5.29 -2.24
CA VAL A 7 54.02 4.97 -3.12
C VAL A 7 52.97 4.03 -2.50
N LEU A 8 53.13 3.53 -1.27
CA LEU A 8 52.18 2.52 -0.72
C LEU A 8 51.21 3.00 0.39
N THR A 9 50.72 4.24 0.34
CA THR A 9 49.67 4.67 1.29
C THR A 9 48.54 5.46 0.63
N VAL A 10 48.78 6.06 -0.53
CA VAL A 10 47.78 6.86 -1.24
C VAL A 10 46.78 5.99 -2.03
N THR A 11 47.16 4.80 -2.50
CA THR A 11 46.25 3.93 -3.26
C THR A 11 45.16 3.27 -2.42
N THR A 12 45.41 2.96 -1.14
CA THR A 12 44.38 2.41 -0.23
C THR A 12 43.35 3.45 0.20
N GLU A 13 43.77 4.70 0.38
CA GLU A 13 42.88 5.82 0.74
C GLU A 13 42.03 6.28 -0.46
N ILE A 14 42.60 6.34 -1.67
CA ILE A 14 41.85 6.69 -2.89
C ILE A 14 40.78 5.64 -3.21
N LEU A 15 41.10 4.35 -3.10
CA LEU A 15 40.13 3.25 -3.30
C LEU A 15 39.00 3.28 -2.25
N SER A 16 39.32 3.63 -0.99
CA SER A 16 38.32 3.78 0.07
C SER A 16 37.40 4.98 -0.18
N THR A 17 37.87 6.07 -0.79
CA THR A 17 37.07 7.28 -1.05
C THR A 17 36.15 7.15 -2.26
N GLU A 18 36.51 6.35 -3.27
CA GLU A 18 35.63 6.10 -4.43
C GLU A 18 34.57 5.03 -4.13
N LEU A 19 34.95 3.93 -3.47
CA LEU A 19 33.99 2.91 -3.02
C LEU A 19 32.99 3.46 -2.00
N SER A 20 33.44 4.29 -1.05
CA SER A 20 32.53 4.87 -0.04
C SER A 20 31.55 5.88 -0.62
N LYS A 21 31.90 6.63 -1.67
CA LYS A 21 30.94 7.52 -2.33
C LYS A 21 29.83 6.74 -3.03
N GLU A 22 30.18 5.69 -3.75
CA GLU A 22 29.21 4.85 -4.45
C GLU A 22 28.34 4.06 -3.45
N GLU A 23 28.92 3.59 -2.33
CA GLU A 23 28.18 2.97 -1.23
C GLU A 23 27.25 3.97 -0.52
N ILE A 24 27.69 5.21 -0.29
CA ILE A 24 26.85 6.27 0.30
C ILE A 24 25.72 6.66 -0.65
N GLU A 25 25.98 6.85 -1.95
CA GLU A 25 24.95 7.14 -2.95
C GLU A 25 23.92 6.01 -3.06
N LYS A 26 24.39 4.76 -3.05
CA LYS A 26 23.51 3.58 -3.02
C LYS A 26 22.69 3.54 -1.73
N MET A 27 23.29 3.83 -0.59
CA MET A 27 22.58 3.83 0.71
C MET A 27 21.55 4.96 0.80
N VAL A 28 21.84 6.14 0.25
CA VAL A 28 20.86 7.25 0.14
C VAL A 28 19.71 6.87 -0.79
N LYS A 29 20.01 6.29 -1.96
CA LYS A 29 19.01 5.82 -2.91
C LYS A 29 18.12 4.72 -2.31
N ASP A 30 18.72 3.75 -1.62
CA ASP A 30 17.99 2.69 -0.92
C ASP A 30 17.07 3.26 0.16
N VAL A 31 17.54 4.25 0.95
CA VAL A 31 16.71 4.94 1.96
C VAL A 31 15.54 5.68 1.32
N GLU A 32 15.75 6.35 0.19
CA GLU A 32 14.68 7.04 -0.54
C GLU A 32 13.66 6.07 -1.15
N GLU A 33 14.13 4.98 -1.77
CA GLU A 33 13.28 3.91 -2.31
C GLU A 33 12.46 3.23 -1.21
N TYR A 34 13.08 2.90 -0.07
CA TYR A 34 12.38 2.36 1.09
C TYR A 34 11.36 3.33 1.66
N LYS A 35 11.68 4.62 1.74
CA LYS A 35 10.74 5.65 2.22
C LYS A 35 9.55 5.77 1.27
N HIS A 36 9.78 5.72 -0.04
CA HIS A 36 8.72 5.78 -1.04
C HIS A 36 7.81 4.54 -0.96
N LYS A 37 8.41 3.34 -0.97
CA LYS A 37 7.69 2.08 -0.85
C LYS A 37 6.87 1.98 0.44
N ASN A 38 7.41 2.46 1.56
CA ASN A 38 6.68 2.53 2.83
C ASN A 38 5.50 3.51 2.78
N GLN A 39 5.66 4.66 2.11
CA GLN A 39 4.57 5.62 1.94
C GLN A 39 3.44 5.06 1.07
N GLU A 40 3.76 4.36 -0.01
CA GLU A 40 2.77 3.71 -0.86
C GLU A 40 2.04 2.58 -0.13
N TYR A 41 2.79 1.74 0.60
CA TYR A 41 2.20 0.69 1.42
C TYR A 41 1.24 1.26 2.47
N LYS A 42 1.64 2.33 3.17
CA LYS A 42 0.78 3.01 4.14
C LYS A 42 -0.50 3.53 3.51
N LYS A 43 -0.40 4.24 2.37
CA LYS A 43 -1.58 4.76 1.65
C LYS A 43 -2.52 3.64 1.21
N LYS A 44 -1.97 2.47 0.81
CA LYS A 44 -2.76 1.29 0.44
C LYS A 44 -3.48 0.70 1.65
N VAL A 45 -2.81 0.55 2.78
CA VAL A 45 -3.43 0.11 4.04
C VAL A 45 -4.56 1.07 4.44
N ASP A 46 -4.33 2.38 4.38
CA ASP A 46 -5.36 3.38 4.69
C ASP A 46 -6.57 3.25 3.75
N ALA A 47 -6.35 3.02 2.44
CA ALA A 47 -7.44 2.80 1.47
C ALA A 47 -8.23 1.52 1.72
N ILE A 48 -7.58 0.44 2.16
CA ILE A 48 -8.24 -0.82 2.53
C ILE A 48 -9.07 -0.64 3.81
N ASN A 49 -8.52 0.03 4.83
CA ASN A 49 -9.27 0.34 6.05
C ASN A 49 -10.54 1.15 5.74
N ASP A 50 -10.42 2.15 4.86
CA ASP A 50 -11.54 2.94 4.36
C ASP A 50 -12.63 2.10 3.66
N LEU A 51 -12.23 1.05 2.95
CA LEU A 51 -13.13 0.10 2.29
C LEU A 51 -13.81 -0.82 3.31
N ASP A 52 -13.06 -1.31 4.30
CA ASP A 52 -13.58 -2.13 5.39
C ASP A 52 -14.59 -1.37 6.25
N ASP A 53 -14.31 -0.10 6.56
CA ASP A 53 -15.23 0.80 7.26
C ASP A 53 -16.52 1.01 6.46
N CYS A 54 -16.42 1.15 5.12
CA CYS A 54 -17.59 1.20 4.26
C CYS A 54 -18.42 -0.09 4.35
N ILE A 55 -17.79 -1.26 4.25
CA ILE A 55 -18.44 -2.57 4.39
C ILE A 55 -19.14 -2.69 5.75
N TYR A 56 -18.48 -2.29 6.83
CA TYR A 56 -19.05 -2.32 8.18
C TYR A 56 -20.28 -1.42 8.29
N ASN A 57 -20.19 -0.19 7.77
CA ASN A 57 -21.30 0.75 7.74
C ASN A 57 -22.49 0.22 6.93
N MET A 58 -22.24 -0.44 5.79
CA MET A 58 -23.29 -1.10 4.99
C MET A 58 -23.96 -2.23 5.78
N LYS A 59 -23.19 -3.11 6.43
CA LYS A 59 -23.72 -4.18 7.30
C LYS A 59 -24.58 -3.62 8.43
N ASN A 60 -24.18 -2.50 9.03
CA ASN A 60 -24.96 -1.86 10.09
C ASN A 60 -26.25 -1.20 9.55
N LYS A 61 -26.22 -0.57 8.38
CA LYS A 61 -27.43 -0.04 7.72
C LYS A 61 -28.42 -1.16 7.38
N ILE A 62 -27.93 -2.28 6.86
CA ILE A 62 -28.71 -3.51 6.61
C ILE A 62 -29.44 -3.95 7.88
N LYS A 63 -28.72 -4.10 9.00
CA LYS A 63 -29.28 -4.54 10.28
C LYS A 63 -30.33 -3.56 10.81
N LYS A 64 -30.10 -2.25 10.67
CA LYS A 64 -31.01 -1.20 11.16
C LYS A 64 -32.30 -1.07 10.35
N ASN A 65 -32.24 -1.21 9.02
CA ASN A 65 -33.40 -0.99 8.16
C ASN A 65 -34.38 -2.17 8.10
N MET A 66 -34.11 -3.29 8.78
CA MET A 66 -34.90 -4.55 8.68
C MET A 66 -35.34 -4.83 7.22
N ALA A 67 -34.46 -4.54 6.26
CA ALA A 67 -34.81 -4.60 4.85
C ALA A 67 -34.99 -6.07 4.47
N HIS A 68 -36.21 -6.58 4.60
CA HIS A 68 -36.56 -7.92 4.16
C HIS A 68 -36.82 -7.86 2.66
N GLY A 69 -35.93 -8.44 1.85
CA GLY A 69 -36.13 -8.52 0.41
C GLY A 69 -34.88 -8.81 -0.42
N GLU A 70 -35.04 -8.75 -1.74
CA GLU A 70 -34.03 -9.01 -2.76
C GLU A 70 -32.80 -8.08 -2.64
N ARG A 71 -33.02 -6.83 -2.22
CA ARG A 71 -31.96 -5.82 -2.00
C ARG A 71 -30.97 -6.20 -0.90
N LEU A 72 -31.45 -6.87 0.16
CA LEU A 72 -30.57 -7.40 1.21
C LEU A 72 -29.60 -8.43 0.64
N LYS A 73 -30.12 -9.38 -0.14
CA LYS A 73 -29.31 -10.42 -0.79
C LYS A 73 -28.31 -9.82 -1.77
N ILE A 74 -28.70 -8.81 -2.54
CA ILE A 74 -27.79 -8.08 -3.44
C ILE A 74 -26.67 -7.43 -2.63
N MET A 75 -26.99 -6.76 -1.53
CA MET A 75 -25.98 -6.07 -0.72
C MET A 75 -25.05 -7.04 0.00
N GLU A 76 -25.56 -8.15 0.54
CA GLU A 76 -24.77 -9.23 1.13
C GLU A 76 -23.86 -9.89 0.10
N HIS A 77 -24.36 -10.18 -1.10
CA HIS A 77 -23.57 -10.74 -2.18
C HIS A 77 -22.45 -9.77 -2.60
N LYS A 78 -22.74 -8.48 -2.72
CA LYS A 78 -21.74 -7.48 -3.12
C LYS A 78 -20.67 -7.25 -2.07
N ILE A 79 -21.04 -7.30 -0.79
CA ILE A 79 -20.07 -7.31 0.31
C ILE A 79 -19.19 -8.55 0.22
N ALA A 80 -19.76 -9.73 0.02
CA ALA A 80 -19.00 -10.98 -0.09
C ALA A 80 -18.06 -10.99 -1.30
N ASP A 81 -18.53 -10.50 -2.46
CA ASP A 81 -17.70 -10.33 -3.66
C ASP A 81 -16.53 -9.39 -3.39
N THR A 82 -16.77 -8.28 -2.69
CA THR A 82 -15.72 -7.29 -2.40
C THR A 82 -14.69 -7.85 -1.42
N THR A 83 -15.14 -8.55 -0.37
CA THR A 83 -14.21 -9.22 0.56
C THR A 83 -13.33 -10.22 -0.18
N LYS A 84 -13.91 -11.05 -1.05
CA LYS A 84 -13.12 -11.97 -1.90
C LYS A 84 -12.17 -11.23 -2.83
N TRP A 85 -12.60 -10.11 -3.40
CA TRP A 85 -11.75 -9.33 -4.29
C TRP A 85 -10.51 -8.81 -3.56
N ILE A 86 -10.67 -8.26 -2.35
CA ILE A 86 -9.56 -7.81 -1.49
C ILE A 86 -8.59 -8.97 -1.19
N GLU A 87 -9.12 -10.15 -0.85
CA GLU A 87 -8.30 -11.34 -0.55
C GLU A 87 -7.49 -11.84 -1.75
N HIS A 88 -7.99 -11.67 -2.97
CA HIS A 88 -7.34 -12.15 -4.19
C HIS A 88 -6.51 -11.08 -4.93
N HIS A 89 -6.63 -9.81 -4.55
CA HIS A 89 -5.95 -8.68 -5.19
C HIS A 89 -5.05 -7.95 -4.17
N GLU A 90 -4.15 -8.70 -3.53
CA GLU A 90 -3.11 -8.17 -2.64
C GLU A 90 -2.26 -7.11 -3.34
N ASP A 91 -2.11 -7.18 -4.67
CA ASP A 91 -1.34 -6.29 -5.52
C ASP A 91 -2.17 -5.13 -6.11
N ALA A 92 -3.47 -5.04 -5.83
CA ALA A 92 -4.32 -3.95 -6.30
C ALA A 92 -3.72 -2.57 -5.98
N SER A 93 -3.76 -1.68 -6.96
CA SER A 93 -3.39 -0.28 -6.79
C SER A 93 -4.37 0.43 -5.85
N ILE A 94 -3.93 1.56 -5.28
CA ILE A 94 -4.77 2.41 -4.43
C ILE A 94 -6.03 2.86 -5.18
N ASP A 95 -5.92 3.13 -6.48
CA ASP A 95 -7.03 3.61 -7.30
C ASP A 95 -8.07 2.51 -7.54
N GLU A 96 -7.66 1.25 -7.70
CA GLU A 96 -8.59 0.11 -7.79
C GLU A 96 -9.34 -0.11 -6.46
N VAL A 97 -8.64 -0.02 -5.32
CA VAL A 97 -9.27 -0.12 -3.99
C VAL A 97 -10.31 1.01 -3.80
N LYS A 98 -9.96 2.24 -4.21
CA LYS A 98 -10.89 3.39 -4.17
C LYS A 98 -12.07 3.23 -5.12
N ALA A 99 -11.84 2.70 -6.33
CA ALA A 99 -12.91 2.45 -7.29
C ALA A 99 -13.90 1.41 -6.74
N MET A 100 -13.39 0.35 -6.10
CA MET A 100 -14.21 -0.67 -5.43
C MET A 100 -15.01 -0.08 -4.26
N LYS A 101 -14.41 0.81 -3.45
CA LYS A 101 -15.12 1.57 -2.42
C LYS A 101 -16.26 2.39 -3.01
N GLY A 102 -15.98 3.18 -4.06
CA GLY A 102 -17.00 3.99 -4.73
C GLY A 102 -18.14 3.15 -5.32
N TYR A 103 -17.82 1.97 -5.87
CA TYR A 103 -18.82 1.02 -6.34
C TYR A 103 -19.73 0.53 -5.20
N LEU A 104 -19.17 0.11 -4.07
CA LEU A 104 -19.95 -0.29 -2.89
C LEU A 104 -20.80 0.86 -2.34
N GLU A 105 -20.24 2.06 -2.26
CA GLU A 105 -20.94 3.26 -1.83
C GLU A 105 -22.12 3.57 -2.75
N SER A 106 -21.96 3.43 -4.08
CA SER A 106 -23.05 3.66 -5.04
C SER A 106 -24.22 2.71 -4.82
N ILE A 107 -23.96 1.43 -4.51
CA ILE A 107 -24.99 0.44 -4.19
C ILE A 107 -25.70 0.81 -2.88
N CYS A 108 -24.96 1.40 -1.93
CA CYS A 108 -25.53 1.89 -0.68
C CYS A 108 -26.35 3.18 -0.83
N MET A 109 -25.93 4.08 -1.74
CA MET A 109 -26.51 5.40 -1.99
C MET A 109 -27.62 5.42 -3.05
N GLN A 110 -27.87 4.31 -3.76
CA GLN A 110 -29.14 4.19 -4.48
C GLN A 110 -30.27 4.21 -3.46
N GLU A 111 -30.73 5.42 -3.15
CA GLU A 111 -31.83 5.72 -2.24
C GLU A 111 -33.12 5.06 -2.74
N PHE A 112 -34.01 4.90 -1.78
CA PHE A 112 -35.34 4.34 -1.87
C PHE A 112 -36.24 5.09 -2.86
#